data_AF-A0A925YBQ6-F1
#
_entry.id   AF-A0A925YBQ6-F1
#
_cell.length_a   1.000
_cell.length_b   1.000
_cell.length_c   1.000
_cell.angle_alpha   90.00
_cell.angle_beta   90.00
_cell.angle_gamma   90.00
#
_symmetry.space_group_name_H-M   'P 1'
#
loop_
_entity.id
_entity.type
_entity.pdbx_description
1 polymer ?
#
loop_
_entity_poly.entity_id
_entity_poly.type
_entity_poly.pdbx_seq_one_letter_code
_entity_poly.pdbx_strand_id
1 'polypeptide(L)'
;RQRYLAGAAFTEADIRLFTTLIRFDPVYVGHFKCNSRRIADYHNLFNYMLEIYQMPGIAETVEFEHIKGHYYQSHTMINPTAIVPLGPVQDLWQKHDRGRF
;
A
#
# COMPACT_ATOMS: atom_id res chain seq x y z
N ARG A 1 1.64 -0.35 -19.36
CA ARG A 1 1.50 -1.05 -20.66
C ARG A 1 0.76 -2.38 -20.53
N GLN A 2 0.54 -2.91 -19.32
CA GLN A 2 -0.18 -4.16 -19.07
C GLN A 2 -0.98 -4.04 -17.76
N ARG A 3 -1.97 -4.92 -17.57
CA ARG A 3 -2.89 -4.92 -16.42
C ARG A 3 -2.27 -5.50 -15.14
N TYR A 4 -1.43 -6.51 -15.24
CA TYR A 4 -0.75 -7.14 -14.11
C TYR A 4 0.74 -7.32 -14.39
N LEU A 5 1.51 -7.75 -13.38
CA LEU A 5 2.97 -7.85 -13.50
C LEU A 5 3.42 -8.84 -14.59
N ALA A 6 2.70 -9.94 -14.75
CA ALA A 6 2.99 -11.01 -15.70
C ALA A 6 2.07 -11.00 -16.93
N GLY A 7 1.46 -9.86 -17.28
CA GLY A 7 0.60 -9.71 -18.44
C GLY A 7 -0.86 -9.41 -18.08
N ALA A 8 -1.80 -10.13 -18.71
CA ALA A 8 -3.24 -9.90 -18.53
C ALA A 8 -3.86 -10.74 -17.39
N ALA A 9 -3.19 -11.79 -16.95
CA ALA A 9 -3.64 -12.64 -15.84
C ALA A 9 -3.12 -12.12 -14.50
N PHE A 10 -3.97 -12.17 -13.48
CA PHE A 10 -3.56 -11.92 -12.10
C PHE A 10 -2.79 -13.13 -11.57
N THR A 11 -1.65 -12.89 -10.91
CA THR A 11 -0.74 -13.95 -10.46
C THR A 11 -0.26 -13.73 -9.02
N GLU A 12 0.44 -14.71 -8.46
CA GLU A 12 1.10 -14.58 -7.15
C GLU A 12 2.04 -13.38 -7.07
N ALA A 13 2.71 -13.02 -8.17
CA ALA A 13 3.60 -11.86 -8.21
C ALA A 13 2.85 -10.58 -7.82
N ASP A 14 1.58 -10.46 -8.22
CA ASP A 14 0.76 -9.30 -7.94
C ASP A 14 0.39 -9.19 -6.45
N ILE A 15 0.06 -10.33 -5.83
CA ILE A 15 -0.20 -10.43 -4.38
C ILE A 15 1.06 -10.02 -3.60
N ARG A 16 2.23 -10.54 -4.00
CA ARG A 16 3.51 -10.23 -3.35
C ARG A 16 3.86 -8.75 -3.44
N LEU A 17 3.59 -8.10 -4.57
CA LEU A 17 3.77 -6.65 -4.69
C LEU A 17 2.73 -5.87 -3.88
N PHE A 18 1.45 -6.24 -3.96
CA PHE A 18 0.35 -5.56 -3.27
C PHE A 18 0.62 -5.38 -1.78
N THR A 19 1.04 -6.45 -1.10
CA THR A 19 1.34 -6.41 0.34
C THR A 19 2.41 -5.38 0.72
N THR A 20 3.33 -5.08 -0.20
CA THR A 20 4.33 -4.01 -0.03
C THR A 20 3.72 -2.64 -0.31
N LEU A 21 2.97 -2.50 -1.42
CA LEU A 21 2.37 -1.21 -1.82
C LEU A 21 1.42 -0.66 -0.77
N ILE A 22 0.52 -1.50 -0.24
CA ILE A 22 -0.51 -1.08 0.73
C ILE A 22 0.08 -0.55 2.05
N ARG A 23 1.32 -0.94 2.38
CA ARG A 23 2.05 -0.48 3.57
C ARG A 23 2.99 0.71 3.30
N PHE A 24 3.24 1.01 2.03
CA PHE A 24 4.29 1.93 1.64
C PHE A 24 4.03 3.36 2.15
N ASP A 25 2.88 3.92 1.82
CA ASP A 25 2.50 5.28 2.23
C ASP A 25 2.26 5.43 3.74
N PRO A 26 1.56 4.51 4.44
CA PRO A 26 1.35 4.63 5.89
C PRO A 26 2.60 4.35 6.73
N VAL A 27 3.56 3.59 6.21
CA VAL A 27 4.73 3.17 6.98
C VAL A 27 6.03 3.53 6.27
N TYR A 28 6.32 2.94 5.12
CA TYR A 28 7.68 2.95 4.55
C TYR A 28 8.16 4.35 4.15
N VAL A 29 7.27 5.22 3.68
CA VAL A 29 7.58 6.63 3.39
C VAL A 29 8.13 7.33 4.62
N GLY A 30 7.47 7.20 5.78
CA GLY A 30 7.87 7.86 7.02
C GLY A 30 8.91 7.05 7.79
N HIS A 31 8.49 5.89 8.28
CA HIS A 31 9.27 5.03 9.19
C HIS A 31 10.61 4.60 8.60
N PHE A 32 10.61 4.14 7.35
CA PHE A 32 11.81 3.68 6.65
C PHE A 32 12.46 4.74 5.77
N LYS A 33 11.89 5.96 5.72
CA LYS A 33 12.42 7.08 4.95
C LYS A 33 12.50 6.80 3.44
N CYS A 34 11.68 5.90 2.92
CA CYS A 34 11.53 5.66 1.48
C CYS A 34 10.67 6.79 0.86
N ASN A 35 11.14 8.03 0.97
CA ASN A 35 10.31 9.23 0.85
C ASN A 35 10.53 10.05 -0.43
N SER A 36 11.21 9.51 -1.45
CA SER A 36 11.35 10.23 -2.73
C SER A 36 10.00 10.55 -3.36
N ARG A 37 9.03 9.63 -3.29
CA ARG A 37 7.64 9.76 -3.73
C ARG A 37 6.74 8.75 -3.00
N ARG A 38 5.46 9.06 -2.85
CA ARG A 38 4.44 8.12 -2.31
C ARG A 38 3.88 7.26 -3.43
N ILE A 39 3.28 6.12 -3.09
CA ILE A 39 2.50 5.31 -4.04
C ILE A 39 1.36 6.13 -4.63
N ALA A 40 0.67 6.94 -3.82
CA ALA A 40 -0.36 7.86 -4.30
C ALA A 40 0.09 8.81 -5.43
N ASP A 41 1.40 9.10 -5.52
CA ASP A 41 1.95 9.99 -6.56
C ASP A 41 2.29 9.25 -7.87
N TYR A 42 2.24 7.91 -7.87
CA TYR A 42 2.48 7.08 -9.05
C TYR A 42 1.16 6.59 -9.64
N HIS A 43 0.67 7.26 -10.68
CA HIS A 43 -0.61 6.95 -11.33
C HIS A 43 -0.87 5.44 -11.53
N ASN A 44 0.05 4.72 -12.18
CA ASN A 44 -0.16 3.30 -12.47
C ASN A 44 -0.04 2.39 -11.23
N LEU A 45 0.86 2.69 -10.28
CA LEU A 45 1.03 1.88 -9.07
C LEU A 45 -0.13 2.10 -8.10
N PHE A 46 -0.59 3.34 -7.97
CA PHE A 46 -1.73 3.66 -7.14
C PHE A 46 -3.00 2.99 -7.65
N ASN A 47 -3.32 3.16 -8.94
CA ASN A 47 -4.49 2.51 -9.55
C ASN A 47 -4.39 0.97 -9.49
N TYR A 48 -3.19 0.41 -9.59
CA TYR A 48 -2.95 -1.02 -9.45
C TYR A 48 -3.20 -1.51 -8.02
N MET A 49 -2.73 -0.77 -7.01
CA MET A 49 -2.98 -1.06 -5.61
C MET A 49 -4.48 -0.97 -5.27
N LEU A 50 -5.17 0.06 -5.78
CA LEU A 50 -6.61 0.24 -5.62
C LEU A 50 -7.41 -0.92 -6.23
N GLU A 51 -7.06 -1.35 -7.45
CA GLU A 51 -7.71 -2.50 -8.10
C GLU A 51 -7.62 -3.76 -7.27
N ILE A 52 -6.45 -4.09 -6.73
CA ILE A 52 -6.29 -5.28 -5.89
C ILE A 52 -7.02 -5.13 -4.56
N TYR A 53 -6.93 -3.96 -3.92
CA TYR A 53 -7.65 -3.68 -2.68
C TYR A 53 -9.18 -3.85 -2.82
N GLN A 54 -9.73 -3.46 -3.98
CA GLN A 54 -11.16 -3.49 -4.29
C GLN A 54 -11.66 -4.87 -4.77
N MET A 55 -10.79 -5.87 -4.90
CA MET A 55 -11.23 -7.24 -5.17
C MET A 55 -12.02 -7.81 -3.98
N PRO A 56 -13.05 -8.65 -4.21
CA PRO A 56 -13.84 -9.22 -3.14
C PRO A 56 -12.99 -9.91 -2.06
N GLY A 57 -13.22 -9.56 -0.79
CA GLY A 57 -12.52 -10.12 0.37
C GLY A 57 -11.12 -9.57 0.64
N ILE A 58 -10.49 -8.80 -0.26
CA ILE A 58 -9.13 -8.29 -0.02
C ILE A 58 -9.12 -7.19 1.05
N ALA A 59 -10.06 -6.25 1.01
CA ALA A 59 -10.12 -5.14 1.98
C ALA A 59 -10.18 -5.64 3.44
N GLU A 60 -10.85 -6.77 3.69
CA GLU A 60 -10.97 -7.42 5.01
C GLU A 60 -9.63 -7.94 5.55
N THR A 61 -8.63 -8.11 4.68
CA THR A 61 -7.28 -8.57 5.06
C THR A 61 -6.33 -7.44 5.46
N VAL A 62 -6.76 -6.17 5.33
CA VAL A 62 -5.90 -4.99 5.53
C VAL A 62 -6.36 -4.23 6.77
N GLU A 63 -5.64 -4.40 7.88
CA GLU A 63 -5.87 -3.67 9.13
C GLU A 63 -4.75 -2.64 9.38
N PHE A 64 -5.06 -1.36 9.16
CA PHE A 64 -4.07 -0.28 9.24
C PHE A 64 -3.64 0.03 10.66
N GLU A 65 -4.50 -0.17 11.66
CA GLU A 65 -4.11 0.02 13.06
C GLU A 65 -3.05 -1.00 13.45
N HIS A 66 -3.26 -2.27 13.09
CA HIS A 66 -2.30 -3.34 13.34
C HIS A 66 -0.99 -3.13 12.57
N ILE A 67 -1.08 -2.76 11.28
CA ILE A 67 0.10 -2.44 10.47
C ILE A 67 0.91 -1.32 11.12
N LYS A 68 0.30 -0.17 11.38
CA LYS A 68 1.03 1.00 11.89
C LYS A 68 1.52 0.77 13.32
N GLY A 69 0.70 0.15 14.19
CA GLY A 69 1.09 -0.20 15.55
C GLY A 69 2.33 -1.07 15.58
N HIS A 70 2.36 -2.16 14.79
CA HIS A 70 3.53 -3.03 14.70
C HIS A 70 4.79 -2.26 14.31
N TYR A 71 4.78 -1.53 13.19
CA TYR A 71 5.99 -0.86 12.71
C TYR A 71 6.47 0.26 13.65
N TYR A 72 5.58 1.17 14.04
CA TYR A 72 5.99 2.36 14.77
C TYR A 72 6.25 2.09 16.25
N GLN A 73 5.66 1.05 16.85
CA GLN A 73 5.85 0.75 18.27
C GLN A 73 6.87 -0.37 18.52
N SER A 74 7.02 -1.36 17.62
CA SER A 74 7.99 -2.45 17.82
C SER A 74 9.42 -2.08 17.43
N HIS A 75 9.63 -1.19 16.45
CA HIS A 75 10.97 -0.79 15.99
C HIS A 75 11.52 0.39 16.80
N THR A 76 11.71 0.22 18.11
CA THR A 76 12.18 1.28 19.01
C THR A 76 13.57 1.82 18.65
N MET A 77 14.40 1.03 17.98
CA MET A 77 15.70 1.46 17.44
C MET A 77 15.56 2.50 16.30
N ILE A 78 14.42 2.51 15.60
CA ILE A 78 14.11 3.45 14.52
C ILE A 78 13.22 4.58 15.01
N ASN A 79 12.21 4.26 15.83
CA ASN A 79 11.26 5.20 16.44
C ASN A 79 11.24 5.06 17.98
N PRO A 80 12.18 5.67 18.71
CA PRO A 80 12.27 5.54 20.16
C PRO A 80 11.04 6.06 20.91
N THR A 81 10.30 7.00 20.31
CA THR A 81 9.12 7.61 20.93
C THR A 81 7.89 6.71 20.91
N ALA A 82 7.89 5.65 20.09
CA ALA A 82 6.73 4.81 19.79
C ALA A 82 5.48 5.57 19.31
N ILE A 83 5.61 6.84 18.91
CA ILE A 83 4.50 7.63 18.39
C ILE A 83 4.10 7.06 17.02
N VAL A 84 2.82 6.78 16.87
CA VAL A 84 2.21 6.34 15.61
C VAL A 84 1.66 7.57 14.88
N PRO A 85 2.16 7.92 13.68
CA PRO A 85 1.64 9.05 12.91
C PRO A 85 0.15 8.87 12.59
N LEU A 86 -0.64 9.94 12.60
CA LEU A 86 -2.07 9.88 12.25
C LEU A 86 -2.30 9.57 10.77
N GLY A 87 -1.53 10.23 9.89
CA GLY A 87 -1.68 10.08 8.44
C GLY A 87 -1.09 8.79 7.86
N PRO A 88 -1.05 8.70 6.53
CA PRO A 88 -1.71 9.59 5.56
C PRO A 88 -3.22 9.32 5.49
N VAL A 89 -3.99 10.32 5.06
CA VAL A 89 -5.39 10.12 4.64
C VAL A 89 -5.38 9.51 3.24
N GLN A 90 -6.11 8.43 3.04
CA GLN A 90 -6.23 7.75 1.75
C GLN A 90 -7.68 7.32 1.53
N ASP A 91 -8.21 7.59 0.33
CA ASP A 91 -9.44 6.99 -0.14
C ASP A 91 -9.08 5.76 -1.01
N LEU A 92 -9.21 4.57 -0.42
CA LEU A 92 -8.92 3.31 -1.10
C LEU A 92 -10.10 2.75 -1.90
N TRP A 93 -11.28 3.39 -1.80
CA TRP A 93 -12.49 3.02 -2.52
C TRP A 93 -12.75 3.92 -3.73
N GLN A 94 -11.92 4.93 -3.94
CA GLN A 94 -11.97 5.73 -5.17
C GLN A 94 -11.80 4.85 -6.41
N LYS A 95 -12.46 5.24 -7.50
CA LYS A 95 -12.39 4.48 -8.76
C LYS A 95 -10.96 4.44 -9.29
N HIS A 96 -10.51 3.25 -9.65
CA HIS A 96 -9.29 3.07 -10.43
C HIS A 96 -9.58 3.03 -11.94
N ASP A 97 -8.58 3.31 -12.76
CA ASP A 97 -8.71 3.33 -14.23
C ASP A 97 -8.10 2.12 -14.96
N ARG A 98 -7.84 1.03 -14.22
CA ARG A 98 -7.17 -0.18 -14.71
C ARG A 98 -7.89 -0.93 -15.82
N GLY A 99 -9.16 -0.64 -16.09
CA GLY A 99 -9.90 -1.20 -17.22
C GLY A 99 -9.41 -0.75 -18.61
N ARG A 100 -8.49 0.22 -18.68
CA ARG A 100 -7.90 0.71 -19.94
C ARG A 100 -6.76 -0.15 -20.50
N PHE A 101 -6.34 -1.19 -19.79
CA PHE A 101 -5.19 -2.05 -20.13
C PHE A 101 -5.59 -3.36 -20.77
#